data_AF-A0A936AZL5-F1
#
_entry.id   AF-A0A936AZL5-F1
#
_cell.length_a   1.000
_cell.length_b   1.000
_cell.length_c   1.000
_cell.angle_alpha   90.00
_cell.angle_beta   90.00
_cell.angle_gamma   90.00
#
_symmetry.space_group_name_H-M   'P 1'
#
loop_
_entity.id
_entity.type
_entity.pdbx_description
1 polymer ?
#
loop_
_entity_poly.entity_id
_entity_poly.type
_entity_poly.pdbx_seq_one_letter_code
_entity_poly.pdbx_strand_id
1 'polypeptide(L)'
;MLTVVDGAHAVGQIPLDMAAINADFYTSNCHKWLCAPKGSAFLYAHPRAQHLIEPLVVSWGWGPTRQYNFGSDFQDYLIWGGTADPSAYLTIPAAIAFQADHNWAEVRQDCHALARHALEAVMDLTDERPLYHPTSDFYAQMANLPLPPSPTQPH
;
A
#
# COMPACT_ATOMS: atom_id res chain seq x y z
N MET A 1 18.52 -13.29 -5.91
CA MET A 1 17.20 -13.49 -5.28
C MET A 1 16.27 -12.45 -5.86
N LEU A 2 15.07 -12.84 -6.30
CA LEU A 2 14.05 -11.91 -6.81
C LEU A 2 13.19 -11.44 -5.64
N THR A 3 12.87 -10.15 -5.55
CA THR A 3 12.02 -9.61 -4.48
C THR A 3 10.69 -9.08 -5.03
N VAL A 4 9.57 -9.55 -4.46
CA VAL A 4 8.24 -9.03 -4.70
C VAL A 4 7.69 -8.55 -3.37
N VAL A 5 7.47 -7.25 -3.24
CA VAL A 5 7.03 -6.63 -1.99
C VAL A 5 5.56 -6.24 -2.08
N ASP A 6 4.75 -6.82 -1.20
CA ASP A 6 3.38 -6.37 -0.95
C ASP A 6 3.41 -5.21 0.04
N GLY A 7 3.29 -4.00 -0.49
CA GLY A 7 3.18 -2.77 0.26
C GLY A 7 1.75 -2.27 0.34
N ALA A 8 0.72 -3.13 0.27
CA ALA A 8 -0.68 -2.71 0.16
C ALA A 8 -1.15 -1.76 1.27
N HIS A 9 -0.47 -1.69 2.41
CA HIS A 9 -0.76 -0.75 3.50
C HIS A 9 0.24 0.42 3.60
N ALA A 10 1.20 0.57 2.69
CA ALA A 10 2.29 1.52 2.89
C ALA A 10 2.03 2.91 2.31
N VAL A 11 1.57 3.02 1.05
CA VAL A 11 1.42 4.32 0.36
C VAL A 11 0.43 5.22 1.09
N GLY A 12 0.88 6.43 1.46
CA GLY A 12 0.11 7.38 2.27
C GLY A 12 0.14 7.12 3.78
N GLN A 13 0.47 5.91 4.25
CA GLN A 13 0.59 5.59 5.69
C GLN A 13 1.98 5.89 6.24
N ILE A 14 3.02 5.54 5.47
CA ILE A 14 4.43 5.73 5.82
C ILE A 14 5.19 6.39 4.66
N PRO A 15 6.33 7.07 4.92
CA PRO A 15 7.22 7.51 3.85
C PRO A 15 7.72 6.30 3.04
N LEU A 16 7.66 6.42 1.71
CA LEU A 16 8.15 5.39 0.79
C LEU A 16 9.27 5.95 -0.08
N ASP A 17 10.38 5.23 -0.10
CA ASP A 17 11.51 5.49 -0.99
C ASP A 17 11.81 4.21 -1.76
N MET A 18 11.37 4.18 -3.03
CA MET A 18 11.55 3.03 -3.90
C MET A 18 13.02 2.76 -4.25
N ALA A 19 13.87 3.79 -4.23
CA ALA A 19 15.29 3.66 -4.50
C ALA A 19 15.99 3.00 -3.31
N ALA A 20 15.66 3.42 -2.08
CA ALA A 20 16.18 2.82 -0.86
C ALA A 20 15.68 1.38 -0.64
N ILE A 21 14.39 1.12 -0.91
CA ILE A 21 13.80 -0.24 -0.83
C ILE A 21 14.47 -1.18 -1.83
N ASN A 22 14.78 -0.69 -3.02
CA ASN A 22 15.55 -1.40 -4.06
C ASN A 22 14.96 -2.75 -4.49
N ALA A 23 13.64 -2.93 -4.32
CA ALA A 23 12.93 -4.15 -4.71
C ALA A 23 12.78 -4.26 -6.23
N ASP A 24 12.81 -5.50 -6.74
CA ASP A 24 12.53 -5.78 -8.14
C ASP A 24 11.07 -5.46 -8.52
N PHE A 25 10.13 -5.83 -7.64
CA PHE A 25 8.71 -5.49 -7.77
C PHE A 25 8.13 -4.99 -6.45
N TYR A 26 7.26 -3.99 -6.53
CA TYR A 26 6.54 -3.45 -5.38
C TYR A 26 5.12 -3.06 -5.78
N THR A 27 4.13 -3.41 -4.97
CA THR A 27 2.75 -3.01 -5.20
C THR A 27 2.15 -2.33 -3.98
N SER A 28 1.24 -1.37 -4.19
CA SER A 28 0.52 -0.72 -3.09
C SER A 28 -0.88 -0.28 -3.49
N ASN A 29 -1.81 -0.28 -2.53
CA ASN A 29 -3.18 0.15 -2.74
C ASN A 29 -3.32 1.64 -2.45
N CYS A 30 -3.58 2.42 -3.50
CA CYS A 30 -3.84 3.85 -3.40
C CYS A 30 -5.17 4.14 -2.66
N HIS A 31 -6.12 3.21 -2.69
CA HIS A 31 -7.43 3.38 -2.08
C HIS A 31 -7.50 3.12 -0.57
N LYS A 32 -6.36 2.93 0.09
CA LYS A 32 -6.27 2.85 1.54
C LYS A 32 -5.83 4.21 2.08
N TRP A 33 -4.55 4.36 2.38
CA TRP A 33 -4.02 5.51 3.10
C TRP A 33 -3.63 6.68 2.20
N LEU A 34 -3.60 6.48 0.88
CA LEU A 34 -3.45 7.58 -0.09
C LEU A 34 -4.79 8.30 -0.35
N CYS A 35 -5.91 7.79 0.17
CA CYS A 35 -7.24 8.38 0.03
C CYS A 35 -7.78 8.46 -1.41
N ALA A 36 -7.26 7.63 -2.32
CA ALA A 36 -7.84 7.50 -3.66
C ALA A 36 -9.11 6.61 -3.64
N PRO A 37 -9.97 6.65 -4.68
CA PRO A 37 -11.14 5.78 -4.79
C PRO A 37 -10.78 4.30 -4.89
N LYS A 38 -11.67 3.42 -4.40
CA LYS A 38 -11.55 1.96 -4.48
C LYS A 38 -11.26 1.50 -5.91
N GLY A 39 -10.43 0.46 -6.03
CA GLY A 39 -9.96 -0.04 -7.34
C GLY A 39 -8.70 0.65 -7.87
N SER A 40 -8.08 1.53 -7.08
CA SER A 40 -6.78 2.14 -7.41
C SER A 40 -5.61 1.50 -6.65
N ALA A 41 -4.55 1.17 -7.38
CA ALA A 41 -3.28 0.63 -6.90
C ALA A 41 -2.19 0.95 -7.93
N PHE A 42 -0.92 0.74 -7.57
CA PHE A 42 0.18 0.80 -8.53
C PHE A 42 1.05 -0.46 -8.44
N LEU A 43 1.68 -0.80 -9.56
CA LEU A 43 2.79 -1.73 -9.63
C LEU A 43 4.04 -0.96 -10.05
N TYR A 44 5.07 -1.01 -9.21
CA TYR A 44 6.42 -0.62 -9.57
C TYR A 44 7.22 -1.87 -9.94
N ALA A 45 7.91 -1.79 -11.08
CA ALA A 45 8.91 -2.77 -11.51
C ALA A 45 10.22 -2.05 -11.77
N HIS A 46 11.28 -2.44 -11.05
CA HIS A 46 12.62 -1.91 -11.28
C HIS A 46 13.05 -2.20 -12.73
N PRO A 47 13.75 -1.29 -13.44
CA PRO A 47 14.15 -1.49 -14.84
C PRO A 47 14.83 -2.85 -15.11
N ARG A 48 15.68 -3.29 -14.18
CA ARG A 48 16.33 -4.61 -14.21
C ARG A 48 15.38 -5.80 -14.30
N ALA A 49 14.12 -5.67 -13.87
CA ALA A 49 13.15 -6.75 -13.73
C ALA A 49 11.92 -6.60 -14.65
N GLN A 50 11.75 -5.46 -15.34
CA GLN A 50 10.60 -5.22 -16.22
C GLN A 50 10.44 -6.28 -17.31
N HIS A 51 11.56 -6.80 -17.84
CA HIS A 51 11.58 -7.85 -18.88
C HIS A 51 11.02 -9.20 -18.41
N LEU A 52 10.80 -9.39 -17.12
CA LEU A 52 10.23 -10.62 -16.55
C LEU A 52 8.68 -10.61 -16.56
N ILE A 53 8.06 -9.47 -16.91
CA ILE A 53 6.60 -9.32 -16.91
C ILE A 53 6.03 -9.73 -18.26
N GLU A 54 5.09 -10.67 -18.21
CA GLU A 54 4.18 -11.00 -19.31
C GLU A 54 2.73 -10.68 -18.88
N PRO A 55 1.87 -10.21 -19.80
CA PRO A 55 0.49 -9.91 -19.47
C PRO A 55 -0.31 -11.19 -19.26
N LEU A 56 -0.97 -11.32 -18.11
CA LEU A 56 -1.96 -12.37 -17.88
C LEU A 56 -3.17 -12.23 -18.80
N VAL A 57 -3.53 -11.00 -19.16
CA VAL A 57 -4.63 -10.68 -20.08
C VAL A 57 -4.05 -10.02 -21.32
N VAL A 58 -4.08 -10.73 -22.44
CA VAL A 58 -3.63 -10.21 -23.73
C VAL A 58 -4.63 -9.17 -24.25
N SER A 59 -4.12 -7.98 -24.56
CA SER A 59 -4.91 -6.85 -25.02
C SER A 59 -4.14 -5.98 -26.01
N TRP A 60 -4.54 -4.73 -26.20
CA TRP A 60 -4.08 -3.83 -27.25
C TRP A 60 -2.58 -3.48 -27.23
N GLY A 61 -1.88 -3.71 -26.12
CA GLY A 61 -0.44 -3.50 -26.00
C GLY A 61 0.43 -4.73 -26.30
N TRP A 62 -0.16 -5.87 -26.64
CA TRP A 62 0.58 -7.12 -26.84
C TRP A 62 1.04 -7.36 -28.28
N GLY A 63 2.26 -7.88 -28.43
CA GLY A 63 2.77 -8.43 -29.69
C GLY A 63 3.24 -7.40 -30.72
N PRO A 64 3.62 -7.87 -31.93
CA PRO A 64 4.18 -7.03 -32.99
C PRO A 64 3.13 -6.12 -33.65
N THR A 65 1.84 -6.41 -33.48
CA THR A 65 0.72 -5.65 -34.04
C THR A 65 0.00 -4.79 -33.01
N ARG A 66 0.67 -4.46 -31.89
CA ARG A 66 0.09 -3.66 -30.81
C ARG A 66 -0.42 -2.31 -31.32
N GLN A 67 -1.53 -1.85 -30.76
CA GLN A 67 -2.16 -0.58 -31.13
C GLN A 67 -1.77 0.56 -30.20
N TYR A 68 -1.39 0.23 -28.96
CA TYR A 68 -0.87 1.21 -28.01
C TYR A 68 0.63 1.02 -27.78
N ASN A 69 1.33 2.14 -27.65
CA ASN A 69 2.73 2.22 -27.28
C ASN A 69 2.93 3.41 -26.33
N PHE A 70 3.28 3.12 -25.09
CA PHE A 70 3.51 4.03 -23.98
C PHE A 70 4.99 4.15 -23.63
N GLY A 71 5.88 3.58 -24.44
CA GLY A 71 7.34 3.73 -24.35
C GLY A 71 8.08 2.49 -23.84
N SER A 72 7.40 1.46 -23.37
CA SER A 72 8.01 0.18 -22.98
C SER A 72 7.01 -0.98 -23.06
N ASP A 73 7.50 -2.19 -23.35
CA ASP A 73 6.70 -3.42 -23.32
C ASP A 73 5.97 -3.59 -21.98
N PHE A 74 6.63 -3.30 -20.86
CA PHE A 74 6.04 -3.37 -19.53
C PHE A 74 4.80 -2.49 -19.37
N GLN A 75 4.87 -1.23 -19.83
CA GLN A 75 3.73 -0.32 -19.76
C GLN A 75 2.64 -0.72 -20.75
N ASP A 76 3.02 -1.11 -21.96
CA ASP A 76 2.09 -1.52 -23.01
C ASP A 76 1.26 -2.72 -22.57
N TYR A 77 1.89 -3.70 -21.91
CA TYR A 77 1.24 -4.91 -21.43
C TYR A 77 0.22 -4.64 -20.32
N LEU A 78 0.40 -3.59 -19.52
CA LEU A 78 -0.35 -3.42 -18.26
C LEU A 78 -1.33 -2.24 -18.25
N ILE A 79 -1.09 -1.18 -19.02
CA ILE A 79 -1.93 0.03 -18.97
C ILE A 79 -3.36 -0.25 -19.41
N TRP A 80 -3.54 -1.11 -20.42
CA TRP A 80 -4.86 -1.44 -20.95
C TRP A 80 -5.06 -2.94 -21.09
N GLY A 81 -5.44 -3.60 -20.00
CA GLY A 81 -5.73 -5.04 -19.97
C GLY A 81 -7.13 -5.43 -20.48
N GLY A 82 -7.98 -4.48 -20.88
CA GLY A 82 -9.36 -4.73 -21.30
C GLY A 82 -10.27 -3.54 -21.01
N THR A 83 -11.56 -3.66 -21.34
CA THR A 83 -12.55 -2.61 -21.08
C THR A 83 -12.88 -2.55 -19.59
N ALA A 84 -12.47 -1.47 -18.92
CA ALA A 84 -12.76 -1.20 -17.50
C ALA A 84 -12.94 0.31 -17.28
N ASP A 85 -13.53 0.70 -16.13
CA ASP A 85 -13.65 2.11 -15.73
C ASP A 85 -12.29 2.66 -15.26
N PRO A 86 -11.71 3.65 -15.97
CA PRO A 86 -10.41 4.22 -15.63
C PRO A 86 -10.45 5.22 -14.47
N SER A 87 -11.64 5.63 -14.02
CA SER A 87 -11.81 6.82 -13.18
C SER A 87 -11.00 6.74 -11.88
N ALA A 88 -10.97 5.58 -11.22
CA ALA A 88 -10.25 5.41 -9.96
C ALA A 88 -8.74 5.69 -10.11
N TYR A 89 -8.08 5.16 -11.16
CA TYR A 89 -6.65 5.41 -11.35
C TYR A 89 -6.35 6.85 -11.77
N LEU A 90 -7.26 7.47 -12.54
CA LEU A 90 -7.09 8.85 -13.02
C LEU A 90 -7.14 9.88 -11.88
N THR A 91 -7.73 9.54 -10.74
CA THR A 91 -7.76 10.42 -9.56
C THR A 91 -6.50 10.37 -8.69
N ILE A 92 -5.58 9.42 -8.91
CA ILE A 92 -4.38 9.25 -8.06
C ILE A 92 -3.57 10.55 -7.94
N PRO A 93 -3.30 11.32 -9.01
CA PRO A 93 -2.60 12.60 -8.89
C PRO A 93 -3.31 13.61 -7.99
N ALA A 94 -4.64 13.67 -8.02
CA ALA A 94 -5.43 14.55 -7.15
C ALA A 94 -5.35 14.12 -5.67
N ALA A 95 -5.34 12.82 -5.40
CA ALA A 95 -5.16 12.30 -4.05
C ALA A 95 -3.76 12.60 -3.49
N ILE A 96 -2.72 12.50 -4.32
CA ILE A 96 -1.35 12.91 -3.97
C ILE A 96 -1.28 14.42 -3.67
N ALA A 97 -1.86 15.25 -4.54
CA ALA A 97 -1.90 16.69 -4.36
C ALA A 97 -2.63 17.07 -3.06
N PHE A 98 -3.77 16.44 -2.78
CA PHE A 98 -4.50 16.64 -1.53
C PHE A 98 -3.62 16.40 -0.29
N GLN A 99 -2.86 15.30 -0.25
CA GLN A 99 -1.94 15.06 0.87
C GLN A 99 -0.81 16.10 0.96
N ALA A 100 -0.26 16.51 -0.19
CA ALA A 100 0.78 17.54 -0.23
C ALA A 100 0.28 18.89 0.31
N ASP A 101 -0.96 19.28 -0.01
CA ASP A 101 -1.58 20.55 0.38
C ASP A 101 -2.04 20.58 1.84
N HIS A 102 -2.15 19.42 2.50
CA HIS A 102 -2.71 19.28 3.86
C HIS A 102 -1.70 18.72 4.87
N ASN A 103 -0.40 18.99 4.71
CA ASN A 103 0.66 18.61 5.65
C ASN A 103 0.59 17.14 6.08
N TRP A 104 0.45 16.21 5.14
CA TRP A 104 0.17 14.80 5.48
C TRP A 104 1.22 14.13 6.36
N ALA A 105 2.44 14.68 6.47
CA ALA A 105 3.42 14.22 7.43
C ALA A 105 2.95 14.39 8.88
N GLU A 106 2.33 15.51 9.21
CA GLU A 106 1.73 15.80 10.52
C GLU A 106 0.52 14.89 10.75
N VAL A 107 -0.37 14.78 9.75
CA VAL A 107 -1.53 13.86 9.82
C VAL A 107 -1.11 12.43 10.14
N ARG A 108 -0.04 11.92 9.49
CA ARG A 108 0.51 10.58 9.78
C ARG A 108 0.99 10.46 11.22
N GLN A 109 1.67 11.49 11.75
CA GLN A 109 2.17 11.50 13.12
C GLN A 109 1.01 11.53 14.13
N ASP A 110 0.00 12.35 13.89
CA ASP A 110 -1.18 12.45 14.74
C ASP A 110 -1.98 11.14 14.76
N CYS A 111 -2.17 10.51 13.59
CA CYS A 111 -2.82 9.21 13.50
C CYS A 111 -2.03 8.11 14.22
N HIS A 112 -0.68 8.13 14.14
CA HIS A 112 0.15 7.21 14.91
C HIS A 112 0.06 7.47 16.41
N ALA A 113 0.08 8.73 16.85
CA ALA A 113 -0.09 9.11 18.25
C ALA A 113 -1.45 8.66 18.79
N LEU A 114 -2.51 8.78 17.98
CA LEU A 114 -3.84 8.31 18.33
C LEU A 114 -3.89 6.78 18.44
N ALA A 115 -3.28 6.05 17.50
CA ALA A 115 -3.19 4.60 17.55
C ALA A 115 -2.42 4.12 18.79
N ARG A 116 -1.30 4.79 19.13
CA ARG A 116 -0.52 4.52 20.35
C ARG A 116 -1.33 4.80 21.61
N HIS A 117 -2.01 5.94 21.67
CA HIS A 117 -2.85 6.29 22.81
C HIS A 117 -3.95 5.25 23.05
N ALA A 118 -4.63 4.82 21.98
CA ALA A 118 -5.62 3.76 22.06
C ALA A 118 -5.01 2.43 22.53
N LEU A 119 -3.82 2.07 22.03
CA LEU A 119 -3.09 0.87 22.44
C LEU A 119 -2.76 0.90 23.94
N GLU A 120 -2.20 2.01 24.44
CA GLU A 120 -1.87 2.21 25.86
C GLU A 120 -3.12 2.13 26.74
N ALA A 121 -4.22 2.81 26.34
CA ALA A 121 -5.47 2.77 27.09
C ALA A 121 -6.06 1.36 27.18
N VAL A 122 -5.95 0.54 26.12
CA VAL A 122 -6.42 -0.85 26.17
C VAL A 122 -5.50 -1.70 27.03
N MET A 123 -4.17 -1.50 26.95
CA MET A 123 -3.20 -2.19 27.82
C MET A 123 -3.44 -1.93 29.31
N ASP A 124 -3.80 -0.70 29.68
CA ASP A 124 -4.14 -0.33 31.06
C ASP A 124 -5.47 -0.94 31.51
N LEU A 125 -6.39 -1.20 30.57
CA LEU A 125 -7.70 -1.78 30.86
C LEU A 125 -7.67 -3.31 30.97
N THR A 126 -6.83 -3.98 30.19
CA THR A 126 -6.86 -5.45 30.05
C THR A 126 -5.66 -6.16 30.64
N ASP A 127 -4.62 -5.44 31.07
CA ASP A 127 -3.30 -5.98 31.43
C ASP A 127 -2.58 -6.75 30.30
N GLU A 128 -3.16 -6.79 29.09
CA GLU A 128 -2.56 -7.44 27.93
C GLU A 128 -1.42 -6.61 27.34
N ARG A 129 -0.54 -7.27 26.59
CA ARG A 129 0.61 -6.62 25.95
C ARG A 129 0.72 -6.99 24.47
N PRO A 130 1.04 -6.02 23.59
CA PRO A 130 1.31 -6.30 22.18
C PRO A 130 2.60 -7.12 22.00
N LEU A 131 2.77 -7.72 20.82
CA LEU A 131 3.98 -8.47 20.46
C LEU A 131 5.22 -7.59 20.21
N TYR A 132 5.03 -6.27 20.21
CA TYR A 132 6.06 -5.27 19.96
C TYR A 132 5.98 -4.16 21.00
N HIS A 133 7.05 -3.39 21.18
CA HIS A 133 7.02 -2.29 22.13
C HIS A 133 6.13 -1.15 21.62
N PRO A 134 5.31 -0.48 22.46
CA PRO A 134 4.43 0.62 22.03
C PRO A 134 5.16 1.81 21.38
N THR A 135 6.46 1.96 21.63
CA THR A 135 7.30 3.00 21.03
C THR A 135 8.18 2.48 19.89
N SER A 136 7.94 1.27 19.40
CA SER A 136 8.70 0.69 18.29
C SER A 136 8.13 1.10 16.94
N ASP A 137 8.95 0.99 15.90
CA ASP A 137 8.57 1.25 14.51
C ASP A 137 7.88 0.05 13.83
N PHE A 138 7.46 -0.97 14.60
CA PHE A 138 6.79 -2.17 14.08
C PHE A 138 5.33 -1.92 13.65
N TYR A 139 4.80 -0.73 13.93
CA TYR A 139 3.46 -0.32 13.55
C TYR A 139 3.42 1.17 13.21
N ALA A 140 2.40 1.57 12.45
CA ALA A 140 2.16 2.97 12.13
C ALA A 140 0.78 3.37 12.65
N GLN A 141 -0.24 3.39 11.78
CA GLN A 141 -1.59 3.83 12.14
C GLN A 141 -2.53 2.66 12.48
N MET A 142 -2.00 1.43 12.51
CA MET A 142 -2.71 0.23 12.93
C MET A 142 -1.89 -0.49 13.98
N ALA A 143 -2.46 -0.71 15.15
CA ALA A 143 -1.85 -1.50 16.22
C ALA A 143 -2.67 -2.77 16.47
N ASN A 144 -2.02 -3.82 16.95
CA ASN A 144 -2.66 -5.03 17.46
C ASN A 144 -2.40 -5.19 18.96
N LEU A 145 -3.35 -5.84 19.63
CA LEU A 145 -3.26 -6.24 21.02
C LEU A 145 -4.00 -7.57 21.15
N PRO A 146 -3.48 -8.54 21.93
CA PRO A 146 -4.27 -9.70 22.34
C PRO A 146 -5.58 -9.26 23.02
N LEU A 147 -6.64 -10.02 22.77
CA LEU A 147 -7.85 -9.90 23.59
C LEU A 147 -7.59 -10.63 24.92
N PRO A 148 -8.13 -10.12 26.04
CA PRO A 148 -8.05 -10.83 27.30
C PRO A 148 -8.70 -12.21 27.17
N PRO A 149 -8.20 -13.23 27.90
CA PRO A 149 -8.81 -14.55 27.87
C PRO A 149 -10.27 -14.46 28.27
N SER A 150 -11.15 -15.19 27.56
CA SER A 150 -12.55 -15.31 27.96
C SER A 150 -12.61 -15.80 29.41
N PRO A 151 -13.52 -15.28 30.25
CA PRO A 151 -13.78 -15.89 31.55
C PRO A 151 -14.05 -17.38 31.33
N THR A 152 -13.21 -18.24 31.92
CA THR A 152 -13.45 -19.68 31.91
C THR A 152 -14.83 -19.91 32.50
N GLN A 153 -15.77 -20.44 31.71
CA GLN A 153 -17.00 -20.96 32.31
C GLN A 153 -16.59 -22.09 33.26
N PRO A 154 -16.96 -22.04 34.54
CA PRO A 154 -16.76 -23.19 35.41
C PRO A 154 -17.55 -24.36 34.83
N HIS A 155 -16.88 -25.50 34.63
CA HIS A 155 -17.48 -26.77 34.27
C HIS A 155 -18.47 -27.25 35.33
#